data_AF-F6KU95-F1
#
_entry.id   AF-F6KU95-F1
#
_cell.length_a   1.000
_cell.length_b   1.000
_cell.length_c   1.000
_cell.angle_alpha   90.00
_cell.angle_beta   90.00
_cell.angle_gamma   90.00
#
_symmetry.space_group_name_H-M   'P 1'
#
loop_
_entity.id
_entity.type
_entity.pdbx_description
1 polymer ?
#
loop_
_entity_poly.entity_id
_entity_poly.type
_entity_poly.pdbx_seq_one_letter_code
_entity_poly.pdbx_strand_id
1 'polypeptide(L)'
;FVDPLLFAGYRVVAFDQPAHGESDGKTTNLLEIAPAMDLIAQQEGSFHAIIAHSFGTLITSYALVNRSFPPPARLVYFGAFNRLMDSLSRFQVLAQLPDEIIEGLRGMIYQNFGQAVLESITNEFLTPHLNIPSLMFHDVTDNVTPVEDSRAIARVWKNAQLIETEGLGH
;
A
#
# COMPACT_ATOMS: atom_id res chain seq x y z
N PHE A 1 -13.25 10.29 -3.86
CA PHE A 1 -13.93 9.05 -4.28
C PHE A 1 -15.22 8.76 -3.49
N VAL A 2 -15.47 9.39 -2.33
CA VAL A 2 -16.64 9.08 -1.47
C VAL A 2 -17.98 9.39 -2.15
N ASP A 3 -18.22 10.64 -2.58
CA ASP A 3 -19.53 11.03 -3.12
C ASP A 3 -19.99 10.20 -4.34
N PRO A 4 -19.13 9.91 -5.34
CA PRO A 4 -19.53 9.04 -6.45
C PRO A 4 -19.93 7.63 -6.01
N LEU A 5 -19.28 7.06 -4.98
CA LEU A 5 -19.61 5.74 -4.45
C LEU A 5 -20.94 5.77 -3.70
N LEU A 6 -21.19 6.80 -2.89
CA LEU A 6 -22.48 6.99 -2.21
C LEU A 6 -23.61 7.15 -3.23
N PHE A 7 -23.40 7.94 -4.28
CA PHE A 7 -24.36 8.11 -5.37
C PHE A 7 -24.65 6.79 -6.11
N ALA A 8 -23.64 5.93 -6.26
CA ALA A 8 -23.78 4.59 -6.82
C ALA A 8 -24.44 3.57 -5.87
N GLY A 9 -24.86 3.98 -4.67
CA GLY A 9 -25.55 3.13 -3.69
C GLY A 9 -24.63 2.30 -2.81
N TYR A 10 -23.32 2.56 -2.80
CA TYR A 10 -22.40 1.93 -1.86
C TYR A 10 -22.45 2.61 -0.50
N ARG A 11 -22.25 1.82 0.56
CA ARG A 11 -21.78 2.35 1.84
C ARG A 11 -20.26 2.46 1.78
N VAL A 12 -19.72 3.60 2.20
CA VAL A 12 -18.28 3.83 2.28
C VAL A 12 -17.84 3.77 3.74
N VAL A 13 -16.79 3.00 4.00
CA VAL A 13 -16.08 2.98 5.28
C VAL A 13 -14.66 3.47 5.01
N ALA A 14 -14.25 4.49 5.74
CA ALA A 14 -12.88 4.98 5.80
C ALA A 14 -12.48 5.04 7.27
N PHE A 15 -11.20 4.81 7.55
CA PHE A 15 -10.66 4.88 8.89
C PHE A 15 -9.27 5.50 8.85
N ASP A 16 -8.93 6.22 9.91
CA ASP A 16 -7.59 6.71 10.11
C ASP A 16 -6.70 5.59 10.66
N GLN A 17 -5.59 5.33 9.98
CA GLN A 17 -4.60 4.35 10.43
C GLN A 17 -3.99 4.78 11.77
N PRO A 18 -3.44 3.87 12.58
CA PRO A 18 -2.71 4.25 13.80
C PRO A 18 -1.72 5.38 13.55
N ALA A 19 -1.64 6.35 14.46
CA ALA A 19 -0.82 7.56 14.35
C ALA A 19 -1.11 8.47 13.13
N HIS A 20 -2.31 8.39 12.53
CA HIS A 20 -2.77 9.28 11.46
C HIS A 20 -4.12 9.91 11.82
N GLY A 21 -4.41 11.09 11.27
CA GLY A 21 -5.71 11.75 11.42
C GLY A 21 -6.15 11.89 12.87
N GLU A 22 -7.32 11.35 13.20
CA GLU A 22 -7.89 11.32 14.55
C GLU A 22 -7.50 10.08 15.37
N SER A 23 -6.76 9.14 14.79
CA SER A 23 -6.27 7.95 15.50
C SER A 23 -5.05 8.24 16.37
N ASP A 24 -5.04 7.70 17.59
CA ASP A 24 -3.95 7.86 18.56
C ASP A 24 -2.60 7.32 18.04
N GLY A 25 -1.52 7.84 18.61
CA GLY A 25 -0.14 7.41 18.37
C GLY A 25 0.75 8.54 17.87
N LYS A 26 2.04 8.23 17.69
CA LYS A 26 3.04 9.17 17.13
C LYS A 26 3.81 8.60 15.95
N THR A 27 3.96 7.28 15.93
CA THR A 27 4.68 6.53 14.90
C THR A 27 3.91 5.25 14.66
N THR A 28 3.97 4.74 13.44
CA THR A 28 3.46 3.40 13.15
C THR A 28 4.26 2.73 12.05
N ASN A 29 3.94 1.48 11.74
CA ASN A 29 4.47 0.73 10.62
C ASN A 29 3.41 -0.23 10.05
N LEU A 30 3.68 -0.81 8.89
CA LEU A 30 2.74 -1.72 8.22
C LEU A 30 2.27 -2.88 9.11
N LEU A 31 3.13 -3.44 9.96
CA LEU A 31 2.79 -4.57 10.83
C LEU A 31 1.85 -4.17 11.98
N GLU A 32 1.81 -2.90 12.34
CA GLU A 32 0.87 -2.31 13.31
C GLU A 32 -0.43 -1.85 12.64
N ILE A 33 -0.36 -1.36 11.40
CA ILE A 33 -1.55 -0.89 10.67
C ILE A 33 -2.38 -2.07 10.15
N ALA A 34 -1.76 -3.11 9.62
CA ALA A 34 -2.49 -4.23 9.01
C ALA A 34 -3.50 -4.92 9.96
N PRO A 35 -3.21 -5.12 11.27
CA PRO A 35 -4.21 -5.57 12.25
C PRO A 35 -5.46 -4.69 12.36
N ALA A 36 -5.36 -3.38 12.12
CA ALA A 36 -6.51 -2.48 12.17
C ALA A 36 -7.55 -2.84 11.09
N MET A 37 -7.11 -3.34 9.93
CA MET A 37 -8.04 -3.79 8.88
C MET A 37 -8.90 -4.97 9.36
N ASP A 38 -8.34 -5.91 10.13
CA ASP A 38 -9.09 -7.03 10.68
C ASP A 38 -10.16 -6.55 11.68
N LEU A 39 -9.82 -5.56 12.51
CA LEU A 39 -10.76 -4.96 13.47
C LEU A 39 -11.91 -4.23 12.76
N ILE A 40 -11.60 -3.49 11.71
CA ILE A 40 -12.61 -2.82 10.88
C ILE A 40 -13.52 -3.86 10.21
N ALA A 41 -12.99 -4.95 9.68
CA ALA A 41 -13.80 -6.03 9.12
C ALA A 41 -14.66 -6.75 10.18
N GLN A 42 -14.17 -6.91 11.41
CA GLN A 42 -14.95 -7.47 12.51
C GLN A 42 -16.13 -6.58 12.91
N GLN A 43 -15.95 -5.26 12.86
CA GLN A 43 -16.98 -4.28 13.22
C GLN A 43 -18.00 -4.06 12.09
N GLU A 44 -17.53 -3.95 10.85
CA GLU A 44 -18.33 -3.51 9.70
C GLU A 44 -18.77 -4.66 8.79
N GLY A 45 -18.19 -5.85 8.94
CA GLY A 45 -18.41 -7.01 8.09
C GLY A 45 -17.47 -7.06 6.88
N SER A 46 -17.85 -7.88 5.89
CA SER A 46 -17.06 -8.04 4.66
C SER A 46 -17.28 -6.88 3.68
N PHE A 47 -16.22 -6.53 2.95
CA PHE A 47 -16.25 -5.44 1.99
C PHE A 47 -16.40 -5.96 0.56
N HIS A 48 -17.25 -5.29 -0.23
CA HIS A 48 -17.36 -5.60 -1.66
C HIS A 48 -16.10 -5.19 -2.44
N ALA A 49 -15.51 -4.04 -2.09
CA ALA A 49 -14.31 -3.50 -2.72
C ALA A 49 -13.41 -2.83 -1.67
N ILE A 50 -12.10 -2.84 -1.92
CA ILE A 50 -11.14 -2.01 -1.18
C ILE A 50 -10.49 -1.05 -2.17
N ILE A 51 -10.38 0.21 -1.74
CA ILE A 51 -9.65 1.25 -2.45
C ILE A 51 -8.45 1.64 -1.59
N ALA A 52 -7.25 1.55 -2.16
CA ALA A 52 -6.02 1.84 -1.46
C ALA A 52 -5.12 2.76 -2.30
N HIS A 53 -4.36 3.60 -1.63
CA HIS A 53 -3.45 4.56 -2.25
C HIS A 53 -2.06 4.43 -1.63
N SER A 54 -1.02 4.56 -2.46
CA SER A 54 0.37 4.63 -2.02
C SER A 54 0.73 3.49 -1.06
N PHE A 55 1.27 3.80 0.12
CA PHE A 55 1.62 2.80 1.14
C PHE A 55 0.45 1.91 1.57
N GLY A 56 -0.79 2.41 1.51
CA GLY A 56 -2.00 1.64 1.79
C GLY A 56 -2.18 0.44 0.87
N THR A 57 -1.63 0.46 -0.35
CA THR A 57 -1.69 -0.69 -1.26
C THR A 57 -0.86 -1.86 -0.75
N LEU A 58 0.33 -1.60 -0.21
CA LEU A 58 1.20 -2.63 0.36
C LEU A 58 0.59 -3.20 1.66
N ILE A 59 0.01 -2.33 2.49
CA ILE A 59 -0.72 -2.75 3.70
C ILE A 59 -1.89 -3.66 3.33
N THR A 60 -2.67 -3.28 2.31
CA THR A 60 -3.84 -4.05 1.84
C THR A 60 -3.42 -5.42 1.33
N SER A 61 -2.40 -5.49 0.46
CA SER A 61 -1.90 -6.78 -0.04
C SER A 61 -1.37 -7.66 1.08
N TYR A 62 -0.63 -7.08 2.04
CA TYR A 62 -0.14 -7.83 3.19
C TYR A 62 -1.29 -8.37 4.05
N ALA A 63 -2.32 -7.57 4.32
CA ALA A 63 -3.49 -8.03 5.07
C ALA A 63 -4.21 -9.19 4.37
N LEU A 64 -4.36 -9.11 3.04
CA LEU A 64 -5.03 -10.14 2.25
C LEU A 64 -4.25 -11.46 2.14
N VAL A 65 -2.92 -11.41 2.15
CA VAL A 65 -2.06 -12.60 1.99
C VAL A 65 -1.64 -13.20 3.32
N ASN A 66 -1.31 -12.37 4.30
CA ASN A 66 -0.64 -12.78 5.53
C ASN A 66 -1.52 -12.68 6.78
N ARG A 67 -2.76 -12.17 6.66
CA ARG A 67 -3.69 -12.04 7.79
C ARG A 67 -5.03 -12.71 7.49
N SER A 68 -5.94 -12.63 8.46
CA SER A 68 -7.28 -13.19 8.36
C SER A 68 -8.30 -12.21 7.75
N PHE A 69 -7.84 -11.21 7.01
CA PHE A 69 -8.71 -10.23 6.37
C PHE A 69 -9.52 -10.90 5.23
N PRO A 70 -10.86 -10.82 5.23
CA PRO A 70 -11.68 -11.45 4.19
C PRO A 70 -11.43 -10.82 2.80
N PRO A 71 -11.20 -11.62 1.74
CA PRO A 71 -10.94 -11.07 0.42
C PRO A 71 -12.18 -10.35 -0.14
N PRO A 72 -12.05 -9.12 -0.68
CA PRO A 72 -13.14 -8.42 -1.35
C PRO A 72 -13.40 -8.98 -2.74
N ALA A 73 -14.50 -8.57 -3.37
CA ALA A 73 -14.80 -8.92 -4.75
C ALA A 73 -13.98 -8.10 -5.77
N ARG A 74 -13.47 -6.92 -5.37
CA ARG A 74 -12.70 -6.00 -6.22
C ARG A 74 -11.61 -5.27 -5.43
N LEU A 75 -10.50 -4.94 -6.10
CA LEU A 75 -9.47 -4.05 -5.57
C LEU A 75 -9.22 -2.89 -6.52
N VAL A 76 -8.98 -1.71 -5.95
CA VAL A 76 -8.56 -0.51 -6.69
C VAL A 76 -7.34 0.09 -6.01
N TYR A 77 -6.20 0.13 -6.70
CA TYR A 77 -4.96 0.71 -6.21
C TYR A 77 -4.62 1.99 -6.97
N PHE A 78 -4.25 3.04 -6.26
CA PHE A 78 -3.76 4.30 -6.80
C PHE A 78 -2.31 4.50 -6.37
N GLY A 79 -1.42 4.91 -7.30
CA GLY A 79 -0.02 5.23 -6.98
C GLY A 79 0.67 4.11 -6.21
N ALA A 80 0.53 2.85 -6.66
CA ALA A 80 0.84 1.71 -5.80
C ALA A 80 2.32 1.66 -5.40
N PHE A 81 2.57 1.49 -4.10
CA PHE A 81 3.89 1.42 -3.50
C PHE A 81 4.40 -0.02 -3.47
N ASN A 82 5.56 -0.31 -4.08
CA ASN A 82 5.99 -1.70 -4.23
C ASN A 82 6.78 -2.24 -3.03
N ARG A 83 7.87 -1.56 -2.65
CA ARG A 83 8.85 -2.03 -1.67
C ARG A 83 9.35 -0.89 -0.80
N LEU A 84 9.38 -1.12 0.52
CA LEU A 84 9.82 -0.11 1.50
C LEU A 84 11.28 0.31 1.30
N MET A 85 12.17 -0.63 1.00
CA MET A 85 13.61 -0.32 0.88
C MET A 85 13.92 0.56 -0.34
N ASP A 86 13.11 0.49 -1.40
CA ASP A 86 13.31 1.29 -2.61
C ASP A 86 12.97 2.78 -2.37
N SER A 87 12.08 3.07 -1.41
CA SER A 87 11.79 4.45 -1.03
C SER A 87 12.91 5.11 -0.23
N LEU A 88 13.78 4.33 0.45
CA LEU A 88 14.92 4.90 1.18
C LEU A 88 15.91 5.58 0.23
N SER A 89 16.23 4.94 -0.90
CA SER A 89 17.13 5.53 -1.90
C SER A 89 16.54 6.82 -2.49
N ARG A 90 15.21 6.89 -2.69
CA ARG A 90 14.54 8.11 -3.14
C ARG A 90 14.57 9.20 -2.07
N PHE A 91 14.27 8.83 -0.83
CA PHE A 91 14.34 9.74 0.31
C PHE A 91 15.75 10.31 0.48
N GLN A 92 16.79 9.49 0.30
CA GLN A 92 18.18 9.93 0.32
C GLN A 92 18.45 11.04 -0.70
N VAL A 93 18.02 10.85 -1.95
CA VAL A 93 18.21 11.85 -3.02
C VAL A 93 17.45 13.13 -2.71
N LEU A 94 16.18 13.03 -2.30
CA LEU A 94 15.32 14.19 -2.00
C LEU A 94 15.82 14.98 -0.79
N ALA A 95 16.25 14.29 0.27
CA ALA A 95 16.75 14.90 1.49
C ALA A 95 18.26 15.20 1.46
N GLN A 96 18.94 14.90 0.35
CA GLN A 96 20.39 15.10 0.15
C GLN A 96 21.23 14.49 1.29
N LEU A 97 20.88 13.26 1.68
CA LEU A 97 21.54 12.58 2.80
C LEU A 97 22.84 11.86 2.35
N PRO A 98 23.91 11.91 3.16
CA PRO A 98 25.11 11.10 2.94
C PRO A 98 24.79 9.60 2.95
N ASP A 99 25.58 8.82 2.20
CA ASP A 99 25.45 7.37 2.12
C ASP A 99 25.50 6.73 3.53
N GLU A 100 26.37 7.22 4.42
CA GLU A 100 26.49 6.66 5.77
C GLU A 100 25.20 6.80 6.59
N ILE A 101 24.43 7.86 6.37
CA ILE A 101 23.16 8.10 7.07
C ILE A 101 22.09 7.15 6.56
N ILE A 102 21.98 6.95 5.24
CA ILE A 102 20.95 6.07 4.69
C ILE A 102 21.25 4.60 4.99
N GLU A 103 22.53 4.20 4.98
CA GLU A 103 22.94 2.85 5.37
C GLU A 103 22.68 2.60 6.86
N GLY A 104 22.95 3.59 7.72
CA GLY A 104 22.61 3.53 9.14
C GLY A 104 21.09 3.37 9.36
N LEU A 105 20.27 4.14 8.64
CA LEU A 105 18.81 4.03 8.69
C LEU A 105 18.32 2.66 8.21
N ARG A 106 18.85 2.16 7.09
CA ARG A 106 18.54 0.82 6.58
C ARG A 106 18.90 -0.26 7.60
N GLY A 107 20.09 -0.16 8.20
CA GLY A 107 20.54 -1.06 9.25
C GLY A 107 19.60 -1.06 10.46
N MET A 108 19.19 0.13 10.93
CA MET A 108 18.23 0.26 12.02
C MET A 108 16.89 -0.41 11.69
N ILE A 109 16.36 -0.18 10.49
CA ILE A 109 15.10 -0.78 10.03
C ILE A 109 15.22 -2.31 9.98
N TYR A 110 16.31 -2.85 9.43
CA TYR A 110 16.53 -4.30 9.42
C TYR A 110 16.72 -4.90 10.81
N GLN A 111 17.38 -4.19 11.74
CA GLN A 111 17.51 -4.64 13.13
C GLN A 111 16.16 -4.69 13.85
N ASN A 112 15.29 -3.70 13.60
CA ASN A 112 14.01 -3.60 14.29
C ASN A 112 12.96 -4.60 13.76
N PHE A 113 12.97 -4.89 12.46
CA PHE A 113 11.90 -5.68 11.83
C PHE A 113 12.37 -7.02 11.23
N GLY A 114 13.67 -7.21 11.08
CA GLY A 114 14.26 -8.36 10.40
C GLY A 114 14.28 -8.19 8.88
N GLN A 115 15.46 -8.38 8.27
CA GLN A 115 15.65 -8.22 6.82
C GLN A 115 14.73 -9.14 6.01
N ALA A 116 14.71 -10.44 6.34
CA ALA A 116 13.89 -11.41 5.62
C ALA A 116 12.38 -11.09 5.67
N VAL A 117 11.90 -10.57 6.80
CA VAL A 117 10.50 -10.13 6.95
C VAL A 117 10.23 -8.96 6.03
N LEU A 118 11.06 -7.91 6.07
CA LEU A 118 10.85 -6.72 5.25
C LEU A 118 10.96 -6.99 3.75
N GLU A 119 11.92 -7.82 3.33
CA GLU A 119 12.07 -8.19 1.92
C GLU A 119 10.88 -9.02 1.41
N SER A 120 10.24 -9.82 2.28
CA SER A 120 9.02 -10.56 1.95
C SER A 120 7.78 -9.67 1.77
N ILE A 121 7.76 -8.48 2.39
CA ILE A 121 6.65 -7.54 2.31
C ILE A 121 6.88 -6.60 1.12
N THR A 122 6.70 -7.17 -0.07
CA THR A 122 6.79 -6.48 -1.36
C THR A 122 5.54 -6.81 -2.17
N ASN A 123 4.89 -5.81 -2.79
CA ASN A 123 3.68 -6.06 -3.57
C ASN A 123 3.91 -7.05 -4.73
N GLU A 124 5.06 -7.01 -5.40
CA GLU A 124 5.43 -8.02 -6.42
C GLU A 124 5.43 -9.47 -5.89
N PHE A 125 5.69 -9.68 -4.59
CA PHE A 125 5.65 -11.02 -3.99
C PHE A 125 4.27 -11.38 -3.44
N LEU A 126 3.50 -10.38 -2.99
CA LEU A 126 2.19 -10.60 -2.38
C LEU A 126 1.08 -10.74 -3.43
N THR A 127 1.05 -9.86 -4.43
CA THR A 127 -0.03 -9.79 -5.42
C THR A 127 -0.22 -11.04 -6.30
N PRO A 128 0.81 -11.88 -6.59
CA PRO A 128 0.59 -13.16 -7.27
C PRO A 128 -0.33 -14.12 -6.50
N HIS A 129 -0.47 -13.96 -5.18
CA HIS A 129 -1.36 -14.77 -4.35
C HIS A 129 -2.81 -14.24 -4.34
N LEU A 130 -3.08 -13.07 -4.95
CA LEU A 130 -4.38 -12.42 -4.95
C LEU A 130 -5.17 -12.74 -6.23
N ASN A 131 -6.15 -13.65 -6.11
CA ASN A 131 -7.07 -13.97 -7.20
C ASN A 131 -8.31 -13.05 -7.22
N ILE A 132 -8.09 -11.73 -7.14
CA ILE A 132 -9.14 -10.70 -7.10
C ILE A 132 -9.03 -9.80 -8.34
N PRO A 133 -10.13 -9.52 -9.07
CA PRO A 133 -10.11 -8.53 -10.14
C PRO A 133 -9.68 -7.17 -9.61
N SER A 134 -8.62 -6.62 -10.19
CA SER A 134 -7.91 -5.47 -9.63
C SER A 134 -7.68 -4.40 -10.69
N LEU A 135 -7.91 -3.14 -10.32
CA LEU A 135 -7.65 -1.99 -11.16
C LEU A 135 -6.57 -1.13 -10.50
N MET A 136 -5.54 -0.81 -11.25
CA MET A 136 -4.45 0.03 -10.79
C MET A 136 -4.44 1.32 -11.60
N PHE A 137 -4.26 2.45 -10.93
CA PHE A 137 -4.05 3.75 -11.55
C PHE A 137 -2.72 4.30 -11.08
N HIS A 138 -1.94 4.85 -12.00
CA HIS A 138 -0.68 5.49 -11.66
C HIS A 138 -0.38 6.61 -12.65
N ASP A 139 -0.04 7.79 -12.14
CA ASP A 139 0.35 8.89 -13.00
C ASP A 139 1.82 8.80 -13.39
N VAL A 140 2.13 8.81 -14.69
CA VAL A 140 3.52 8.67 -15.16
C VAL A 140 4.43 9.83 -14.70
N THR A 141 3.84 10.92 -14.20
CA THR A 141 4.56 12.08 -13.65
C THR A 141 4.56 12.15 -12.12
N ASP A 142 4.11 11.08 -11.43
CA ASP A 142 4.19 10.94 -9.98
C ASP A 142 5.64 11.07 -9.49
N ASN A 143 5.89 12.06 -8.63
CA ASN A 143 7.21 12.37 -8.07
C ASN A 143 7.42 11.81 -6.65
N VAL A 144 6.44 11.11 -6.10
CA VAL A 144 6.47 10.48 -4.78
C VAL A 144 6.75 8.98 -4.94
N THR A 145 5.95 8.31 -5.78
CA THR A 145 6.14 6.90 -6.13
C THR A 145 6.36 6.77 -7.63
N PRO A 146 7.45 6.13 -8.09
CA PRO A 146 7.67 5.96 -9.52
C PRO A 146 6.65 5.00 -10.12
N VAL A 147 6.18 5.28 -11.33
CA VAL A 147 5.24 4.42 -12.08
C VAL A 147 5.79 3.00 -12.28
N GLU A 148 7.11 2.85 -12.25
CA GLU A 148 7.82 1.57 -12.26
C GLU A 148 7.34 0.63 -11.14
N ASP A 149 6.97 1.13 -9.96
CA ASP A 149 6.42 0.32 -8.87
C ASP A 149 5.10 -0.33 -9.33
N SER A 150 4.17 0.44 -9.90
CA SER A 150 2.90 -0.10 -10.39
C SER A 150 3.07 -0.99 -11.62
N ARG A 151 4.00 -0.67 -12.53
CA ARG A 151 4.37 -1.53 -13.66
C ARG A 151 4.93 -2.88 -13.19
N ALA A 152 5.79 -2.88 -12.18
CA ALA A 152 6.39 -4.09 -11.62
C ALA A 152 5.32 -5.00 -11.00
N ILE A 153 4.43 -4.42 -10.20
CA ILE A 153 3.29 -5.14 -9.60
C ILE A 153 2.35 -5.71 -10.68
N ALA A 154 1.94 -4.89 -11.65
CA ALA A 154 1.00 -5.32 -12.69
C ALA A 154 1.55 -6.44 -13.58
N ARG A 155 2.88 -6.54 -13.75
CA ARG A 155 3.54 -7.62 -14.50
C ARG A 155 3.32 -8.99 -13.87
N VAL A 156 3.21 -9.07 -12.55
CA VAL A 156 3.10 -10.33 -11.80
C VAL A 156 1.69 -10.60 -11.27
N TRP A 157 0.83 -9.58 -11.26
CA TRP A 157 -0.54 -9.69 -10.79
C TRP A 157 -1.51 -10.04 -11.92
N LYS A 158 -1.77 -11.35 -12.09
CA LYS A 158 -2.56 -11.91 -13.21
C LYS A 158 -3.90 -11.21 -13.50
N ASN A 159 -4.60 -10.75 -12.45
CA ASN A 159 -5.93 -10.16 -12.58
C ASN A 159 -5.91 -8.63 -12.41
N ALA A 160 -4.74 -8.00 -12.49
CA ALA A 160 -4.61 -6.55 -12.47
C ALA A 160 -4.68 -5.95 -13.87
N GLN A 161 -5.34 -4.81 -13.97
CA GLN A 161 -5.24 -3.90 -15.11
C GLN A 161 -4.59 -2.61 -14.63
N LEU A 162 -3.44 -2.25 -15.21
CA LEU A 162 -2.82 -0.94 -14.98
C LEU A 162 -3.33 0.08 -15.99
N ILE A 163 -3.81 1.20 -15.48
CA ILE A 163 -4.17 2.40 -16.23
C ILE A 163 -3.15 3.48 -15.84
N GLU A 164 -2.32 3.85 -16.81
CA GLU A 164 -1.41 4.98 -16.65
C GLU A 164 -2.13 6.29 -17.00
N THR A 165 -1.91 7.32 -16.19
CA THR A 165 -2.43 8.67 -16.44
C THR A 165 -1.28 9.66 -16.59
N GLU A 166 -1.59 10.87 -17.07
CA GLU A 166 -0.61 11.95 -17.15
C GLU A 166 -1.20 13.22 -16.53
N GLY A 167 -0.40 13.91 -15.69
CA GLY A 167 -0.75 15.22 -15.13
C GLY A 167 -1.66 15.21 -13.91
N LEU A 168 -1.97 14.05 -13.33
CA LEU A 168 -2.75 13.91 -12.09
C LEU A 168 -1.86 13.89 -10.82
N GLY A 169 -0.57 13.54 -10.96
CA GLY A 169 0.36 13.42 -9.84
C GLY A 169 0.10 12.21 -8.94
N HIS A 170 0.60 12.28 -7.70
CA HIS A 170 0.48 11.21 -6.69
C HIS A 170 -0.91 11.11 -6.08
#